data_AF-A0A8I1PYR5-F1
#
_entry.id   AF-A0A8I1PYR5-F1
#
_cell.length_a   1.000
_cell.length_b   1.000
_cell.length_c   1.000
_cell.angle_alpha   90.00
_cell.angle_beta   90.00
_cell.angle_gamma   90.00
#
_symmetry.space_group_name_H-M   'P 1'
#
loop_
_entity.id
_entity.type
_entity.pdbx_description
1 polymer ?
#
loop_
_entity_poly.entity_id
_entity_poly.type
_entity_poly.pdbx_seq_one_letter_code
_entity_poly.pdbx_strand_id
1 'polypeptide(L)'
;MSSPDASPAPKRLSLPLTAQDLAELEAIRESAQRRGALPGDVQENASEAELVHAVLQAGLARVREAIELAAYGELAEDEDYLAYRAMRREAGESQPGE
;
A
#
# COMPACT_ATOMS: atom_id res chain seq x y z
N MET A 1 -32.22 12.20 30.49
CA MET A 1 -31.06 12.33 29.58
C MET A 1 -31.37 11.47 28.37
N SER A 2 -31.91 12.07 27.30
CA SER A 2 -32.23 11.34 26.05
C SER A 2 -30.96 11.17 25.23
N SER A 3 -30.63 9.93 24.89
CA SER A 3 -29.54 9.62 23.96
C SER A 3 -29.81 10.20 22.57
N PRO A 4 -28.79 10.71 21.86
CA PRO A 4 -28.96 11.16 20.49
C PRO A 4 -29.33 9.97 19.60
N ASP A 5 -30.39 10.19 18.84
CA ASP A 5 -30.94 9.35 17.79
C ASP A 5 -29.82 8.91 16.82
N ALA A 6 -29.43 7.64 16.88
CA ALA A 6 -28.47 7.02 15.98
C ALA A 6 -29.17 6.71 14.65
N SER A 7 -29.54 7.75 13.91
CA SER A 7 -30.03 7.60 12.54
C SER A 7 -28.96 6.89 11.69
N PRO A 8 -29.32 5.84 10.94
CA PRO A 8 -28.35 5.07 10.16
C PRO A 8 -27.70 5.99 9.12
N ALA A 9 -26.36 5.99 9.09
CA ALA A 9 -25.60 6.75 8.11
C ALA A 9 -26.08 6.41 6.68
N PRO A 10 -26.25 7.41 5.80
CA PRO A 10 -26.73 7.16 4.44
C PRO A 10 -25.81 6.15 3.75
N LYS A 11 -26.40 5.05 3.27
CA LYS A 11 -25.69 4.02 2.50
C LYS A 11 -25.09 4.71 1.27
N ARG A 12 -23.76 4.91 1.28
CA ARG A 12 -23.03 5.33 0.08
C ARG A 12 -23.21 4.21 -0.94
N LEU A 13 -23.98 4.48 -1.99
CA LEU A 13 -24.06 3.57 -3.13
C LEU A 13 -22.67 3.55 -3.77
N SER A 14 -21.98 2.43 -3.64
CA SER A 14 -20.76 2.17 -4.40
C SER A 14 -21.08 2.34 -5.88
N LEU A 15 -20.22 3.05 -6.61
CA LEU A 15 -20.35 3.14 -8.05
C LEU A 15 -20.34 1.73 -8.64
N PRO A 16 -21.20 1.43 -9.61
CA PRO A 16 -21.20 0.13 -10.26
C PRO A 16 -19.87 -0.09 -10.96
N LEU A 17 -19.38 -1.34 -10.92
CA LEU A 17 -18.22 -1.74 -11.71
C LEU A 17 -18.50 -1.56 -13.20
N THR A 18 -17.50 -1.07 -13.92
CA THR A 18 -17.57 -0.95 -15.38
C THR A 18 -17.42 -2.33 -16.02
N ALA A 19 -17.76 -2.44 -17.31
CA ALA A 19 -17.54 -3.68 -18.07
C ALA A 19 -16.04 -4.07 -18.12
N GLN A 20 -15.16 -3.07 -18.10
CA GLN A 20 -13.71 -3.30 -18.06
C GLN A 20 -13.28 -3.90 -16.73
N ASP A 21 -13.78 -3.34 -15.61
CA ASP A 21 -13.46 -3.86 -14.27
C ASP A 21 -13.87 -5.33 -14.15
N LEU A 22 -15.06 -5.69 -14.64
CA LEU A 22 -15.53 -7.08 -14.63
C LEU A 22 -14.65 -8.01 -15.47
N ALA A 23 -14.22 -7.57 -16.65
CA ALA A 23 -13.33 -8.36 -17.51
C ALA A 23 -11.95 -8.57 -16.85
N GLU A 24 -11.43 -7.55 -16.16
CA GLU A 24 -10.16 -7.66 -15.44
C GLU A 24 -10.27 -8.57 -14.22
N LEU A 25 -11.37 -8.48 -13.46
CA LEU A 25 -11.62 -9.36 -12.32
C LEU A 25 -11.75 -10.82 -12.77
N GLU A 26 -12.39 -11.09 -13.91
CA GLU A 26 -12.47 -12.44 -14.47
C GLU A 26 -11.08 -12.93 -14.92
N ALA A 27 -10.30 -12.09 -15.61
CA ALA A 27 -8.94 -12.44 -16.01
C ALA A 27 -8.02 -12.72 -14.80
N ILE A 28 -8.23 -12.04 -13.68
CA ILE A 28 -7.57 -12.35 -12.41
C ILE A 28 -8.07 -13.69 -11.88
N ARG A 29 -9.40 -13.88 -11.84
CA ARG A 29 -10.03 -15.10 -11.32
C ARG A 29 -9.56 -16.35 -12.06
N GLU A 30 -9.43 -16.31 -13.38
CA GLU A 30 -9.02 -17.46 -14.19
C GLU A 30 -7.50 -17.75 -14.13
N SER A 31 -6.70 -16.82 -13.61
CA SER A 31 -5.24 -16.93 -13.61
C SER A 31 -4.68 -17.15 -12.21
N ALA A 32 -4.26 -18.38 -11.91
CA ALA A 32 -3.60 -18.71 -10.64
C ALA A 32 -2.37 -17.82 -10.35
N GLN A 33 -1.61 -17.47 -11.40
CA GLN A 33 -0.48 -16.55 -11.27
C GLN A 33 -0.92 -15.15 -10.82
N ARG A 34 -1.99 -14.61 -11.40
CA ARG A 34 -2.51 -13.28 -11.03
C ARG A 34 -3.11 -13.29 -9.62
N ARG A 35 -3.84 -14.34 -9.25
CA ARG A 35 -4.35 -14.51 -7.88
C ARG A 35 -3.21 -14.58 -6.85
N GLY A 36 -2.16 -15.33 -7.15
CA GLY A 36 -0.99 -15.46 -6.27
C GLY A 36 -0.17 -14.17 -6.10
N ALA A 37 -0.37 -13.18 -6.99
CA ALA A 37 0.23 -11.85 -6.86
C ALA A 37 -0.58 -10.91 -5.95
N LEU A 38 -1.82 -11.28 -5.59
CA LEU A 38 -2.68 -10.50 -4.70
C LEU A 38 -2.46 -10.91 -3.24
N PRO A 39 -2.60 -9.97 -2.29
CA PRO A 39 -2.55 -10.29 -0.87
C PRO A 39 -3.76 -11.14 -0.46
N GLY A 40 -3.57 -12.01 0.55
CA GLY A 40 -4.67 -12.71 1.22
C GLY A 40 -5.09 -14.06 0.64
N ASP A 41 -4.21 -14.74 -0.13
CA ASP A 41 -4.44 -16.10 -0.68
C ASP A 41 -5.79 -16.25 -1.42
N VAL A 42 -5.96 -15.43 -2.45
CA VAL A 42 -7.19 -15.36 -3.24
C VAL A 42 -7.43 -16.68 -3.99
N GLN A 43 -8.50 -17.36 -3.62
CA GLN A 43 -8.92 -18.62 -4.25
C GLN A 43 -9.66 -18.38 -5.58
N GLU A 44 -9.76 -19.42 -6.40
CA GLU A 44 -10.45 -19.36 -7.70
C GLU A 44 -11.95 -19.07 -7.57
N ASN A 45 -12.57 -19.54 -6.49
CA ASN A 45 -13.98 -19.33 -6.19
C ASN A 45 -14.24 -18.07 -5.35
N ALA A 46 -13.24 -17.17 -5.23
CA ALA A 46 -13.41 -15.91 -4.51
C ALA A 46 -14.54 -15.09 -5.11
N SER A 47 -15.35 -14.51 -4.22
CA SER A 47 -16.41 -13.58 -4.59
C SER A 47 -15.83 -12.33 -5.26
N GLU A 48 -16.65 -11.64 -6.03
CA GLU A 48 -16.28 -10.35 -6.63
C GLU A 48 -15.80 -9.36 -5.57
N ALA A 49 -16.48 -9.29 -4.43
CA ALA A 49 -16.12 -8.40 -3.34
C ALA A 49 -14.73 -8.73 -2.76
N GLU A 50 -14.39 -10.01 -2.61
CA GLU A 50 -13.06 -10.45 -2.14
C GLU A 50 -11.97 -10.09 -3.16
N LEU A 51 -12.23 -10.30 -4.45
CA LEU A 51 -11.29 -9.93 -5.52
C LEU A 51 -11.05 -8.42 -5.56
N VAL A 52 -12.12 -7.62 -5.54
CA VAL A 52 -12.03 -6.15 -5.52
C VAL A 52 -11.28 -5.68 -4.27
N HIS A 53 -11.55 -6.28 -3.11
CA HIS A 53 -10.85 -5.95 -1.88
C HIS A 53 -9.35 -6.26 -1.99
N ALA A 54 -8.99 -7.44 -2.49
CA ALA A 54 -7.59 -7.84 -2.64
C ALA A 54 -6.84 -6.93 -3.63
N VAL A 55 -7.46 -6.56 -4.75
CA VAL A 55 -6.92 -5.59 -5.72
C VAL A 55 -6.71 -4.22 -5.07
N LEU A 56 -7.70 -3.74 -4.30
CA LEU A 56 -7.58 -2.48 -3.56
C LEU A 56 -6.42 -2.52 -2.57
N GLN A 57 -6.27 -3.59 -1.79
CA GLN A 57 -5.17 -3.74 -0.83
C GLN A 57 -3.81 -3.75 -1.54
N ALA A 58 -3.69 -4.47 -2.65
CA ALA A 58 -2.48 -4.47 -3.46
C ALA A 58 -2.14 -3.06 -3.98
N GLY A 59 -3.15 -2.31 -4.45
CA GLY A 59 -2.99 -0.94 -4.91
C GLY A 59 -2.53 0.01 -3.80
N LEU A 60 -3.13 -0.08 -2.60
CA LEU A 60 -2.74 0.73 -1.45
C LEU A 60 -1.31 0.44 -1.00
N ALA A 61 -0.91 -0.84 -0.97
CA ALA A 61 0.45 -1.23 -0.66
C ALA A 61 1.45 -0.62 -1.65
N ARG A 62 1.16 -0.69 -2.96
CA ARG A 62 1.96 -0.08 -4.03
C ARG A 62 2.10 1.44 -3.89
N VAL A 63 1.00 2.14 -3.59
CA VAL A 63 1.03 3.60 -3.38
C VAL A 63 1.90 3.94 -2.17
N ARG A 64 1.77 3.17 -1.08
CA ARG A 64 2.59 3.36 0.11
C ARG A 64 4.08 3.15 -0.19
N GLU A 65 4.44 2.07 -0.88
CA GLU A 65 5.82 1.80 -1.30
C GLU A 65 6.39 2.94 -2.15
N ALA A 66 5.60 3.48 -3.07
CA ALA A 66 6.02 4.60 -3.91
C ALA A 66 6.27 5.88 -3.10
N ILE A 67 5.42 6.17 -2.11
CA ILE A 67 5.60 7.32 -1.19
C ILE A 67 6.86 7.13 -0.34
N GLU A 68 7.07 5.93 0.22
CA GLU A 68 8.26 5.64 1.03
C GLU A 68 9.54 5.79 0.20
N LEU A 69 9.55 5.27 -1.03
CA LEU A 69 10.69 5.39 -1.94
C LEU A 69 10.98 6.86 -2.28
N ALA A 70 9.95 7.67 -2.53
CA ALA A 70 10.11 9.09 -2.79
C ALA A 70 10.72 9.82 -1.58
N ALA A 71 10.22 9.55 -0.36
CA ALA A 71 10.75 10.12 0.87
C ALA A 71 12.22 9.72 1.13
N TYR A 72 12.61 8.47 0.83
CA TYR A 72 14.01 8.06 0.90
C TYR A 72 14.89 8.76 -0.13
N GLY A 73 14.36 9.05 -1.32
CA GLY A 73 15.05 9.86 -2.33
C GLY A 73 15.33 11.28 -1.82
N GLU A 74 14.32 11.92 -1.24
CA GLU A 74 14.45 13.26 -0.63
C GLU A 74 15.50 13.27 0.49
N LEU A 75 15.50 12.26 1.37
CA LEU A 75 16.52 12.12 2.44
C LEU A 75 17.94 11.88 1.91
N ALA A 76 18.09 11.23 0.75
CA ALA A 76 19.41 11.03 0.15
C ALA A 76 19.99 12.30 -0.47
N GLU A 77 19.13 13.25 -0.83
CA GLU A 77 19.47 14.55 -1.41
C GLU A 77 19.50 15.68 -0.35
N ASP A 78 19.11 15.36 0.90
CA ASP A 78 19.13 16.30 2.03
C ASP A 78 20.58 16.57 2.51
N GLU A 79 21.02 17.82 2.33
CA GLU A 79 22.37 18.28 2.70
C GLU A 79 22.66 18.13 4.19
N ASP A 80 21.67 18.31 5.07
CA ASP A 80 21.83 18.16 6.52
C ASP A 80 22.01 16.69 6.89
N TYR A 81 21.30 15.78 6.21
CA TYR A 81 21.47 14.34 6.38
C TYR A 81 22.83 13.84 5.87
N LEU A 82 23.29 14.37 4.73
CA LEU A 82 24.62 14.09 4.19
C LEU A 82 25.74 14.60 5.12
N ALA A 83 25.60 15.82 5.67
CA ALA A 83 26.53 16.39 6.63
C ALA A 83 26.58 15.58 7.94
N TYR A 84 25.42 15.19 8.47
CA TYR A 84 25.33 14.32 9.64
C TYR A 84 26.02 12.96 9.43
N ARG A 85 25.81 12.33 8.27
CA ARG A 85 26.45 11.05 7.92
C ARG A 85 27.97 11.18 7.80
N ALA A 86 28.47 12.28 7.23
CA ALA A 86 29.90 12.56 7.13
C ALA A 86 30.54 12.73 8.52
N MET A 87 29.94 13.57 9.38
CA MET A 87 30.40 13.76 10.76
C MET A 87 30.41 12.45 11.56
N ARG A 88 29.41 11.58 11.36
CA ARG A 88 29.34 10.30 12.06
C ARG A 88 30.39 9.29 11.58
N ARG A 89 30.80 9.37 10.31
CA ARG A 89 31.90 8.56 9.75
C ARG A 89 33.25 9.00 10.34
N GLU A 90 33.50 10.31 10.37
CA GLU A 90 34.73 10.89 10.95
C GLU A 90 34.85 10.62 12.46
N ALA A 91 33.73 10.71 13.20
CA ALA A 91 33.70 10.38 14.62
C ALA A 91 33.87 8.87 14.89
N GLY A 92 33.47 8.00 13.96
CA GLY A 92 33.64 6.55 14.04
C GLY A 92 35.04 6.06 13.63
N GLU A 93 35.75 6.81 12.80
CA GLU A 93 37.18 6.57 12.47
C GLU A 93 38.14 7.06 13.57
N SER A 94 37.62 7.79 14.57
CA SER A 94 38.41 8.40 15.64
C SER A 94 38.36 7.62 16.98
N GLN A 95 38.60 6.30 16.99
CA GLN A 95 39.20 5.53 18.11
C GLN A 95 39.22 4.00 17.83
N PRO A 96 40.26 3.22 18.24
CA PRO A 96 41.58 3.59 18.77
C PRO A 96 42.76 2.90 18.04
N GLY A 97 43.94 3.53 18.14
CA GLY A 97 45.21 2.92 17.79
C GLY A 97 46.34 3.66 18.50
N GLU A 98 46.50 3.37 19.80
CA GLU A 98 47.76 3.20 20.58
C GLU A 98 47.47 3.14 22.08
#